data_AF-A0A060C356-F1
#
_entry.id   AF-A0A060C356-F1
#
_cell.length_a   1.000
_cell.length_b   1.000
_cell.length_c   1.000
_cell.angle_alpha   90.00
_cell.angle_beta   90.00
_cell.angle_gamma   90.00
#
_symmetry.space_group_name_H-M   'P 1'
#
loop_
_entity.id
_entity.type
_entity.pdbx_description
1 polymer ?
#
loop_
_entity_poly.entity_id
_entity_poly.type
_entity_poly.pdbx_seq_one_letter_code
_entity_poly.pdbx_strand_id
1 'polypeptide(L)'
;MNRCIPAILSALLVLGAWSRPASAAAVDAAALAPTPPMGWNSWNHFGAGVTDADIRRAADELVSSGMAAAGYRYVVIDDGWQGRRDAHGVLHPNAKFPDMKALADYVHGKGLKFGIYSSPGQRTCGGYPGSYGHEAQDARL
;
A
#
# COMPACT_ATOMS: atom_id res chain seq x y z
N MET A 1 73.03 -29.30 3.24
CA MET A 1 73.21 -27.96 2.66
C MET A 1 71.92 -27.53 1.96
N ASN A 2 71.34 -26.46 2.51
CA ASN A 2 70.25 -25.61 2.04
C ASN A 2 69.71 -25.81 0.61
N ARG A 3 68.38 -25.87 0.50
CA ARG A 3 67.61 -24.87 -0.30
C ARG A 3 66.11 -24.91 0.03
N CYS A 4 65.64 -23.78 0.53
CA CYS A 4 64.23 -23.42 0.73
C CYS A 4 63.51 -23.25 -0.62
N ILE A 5 62.26 -23.66 -0.70
CA ILE A 5 61.29 -23.19 -1.69
C ILE A 5 60.00 -22.84 -0.92
N PRO A 6 59.56 -21.57 -0.86
CA PRO A 6 58.31 -21.23 -0.22
C PRO A 6 57.15 -21.45 -1.21
N ALA A 7 56.17 -22.26 -0.83
CA ALA A 7 54.90 -22.32 -1.55
C ALA A 7 54.05 -21.10 -1.13
N ILE A 8 53.89 -20.16 -2.06
CA ILE A 8 53.03 -18.99 -1.89
C ILE A 8 51.58 -19.47 -2.07
N LEU A 9 50.79 -19.55 -1.00
CA LEU A 9 49.34 -19.68 -1.08
C LEU A 9 48.75 -18.30 -1.44
N SER A 10 48.31 -18.14 -2.68
CA SER A 10 47.47 -17.01 -3.09
C SER A 10 46.04 -17.23 -2.59
N ALA A 11 45.65 -16.53 -1.53
CA ALA A 11 44.25 -16.44 -1.11
C ALA A 11 43.50 -15.46 -2.03
N LEU A 12 42.68 -15.99 -2.93
CA LEU A 12 41.71 -15.20 -3.70
C LEU A 12 40.58 -14.75 -2.75
N LEU A 13 40.65 -13.51 -2.28
CA LEU A 13 39.53 -12.84 -1.63
C LEU A 13 38.44 -12.57 -2.67
N VAL A 14 37.42 -13.42 -2.70
CA VAL A 14 36.16 -13.12 -3.39
C VAL A 14 35.46 -12.02 -2.59
N LEU A 15 35.63 -10.77 -3.03
CA LEU A 15 34.84 -9.64 -2.57
C LEU A 15 33.40 -9.84 -3.08
N GLY A 16 32.62 -10.61 -2.33
CA GLY A 16 31.17 -10.69 -2.53
C GLY A 16 30.60 -9.28 -2.32
N ALA A 17 30.20 -8.63 -3.40
CA ALA A 17 29.47 -7.36 -3.33
C ALA A 17 28.13 -7.62 -2.63
N TRP A 18 28.08 -7.34 -1.33
CA TRP A 18 26.83 -7.30 -0.59
C TRP A 18 26.03 -6.10 -1.12
N SER A 19 25.02 -6.37 -1.94
CA SER A 19 24.01 -5.40 -2.31
C SER A 19 23.32 -4.94 -1.03
N ARG A 20 23.63 -3.71 -0.60
CA ARG A 20 22.92 -3.06 0.51
C ARG A 20 21.44 -2.93 0.12
N PRO A 21 20.50 -3.31 0.99
CA PRO A 21 19.09 -3.04 0.74
C PRO A 21 18.93 -1.52 0.58
N ALA A 22 18.16 -1.12 -0.43
CA ALA A 22 17.85 0.29 -0.63
C ALA A 22 17.17 0.82 0.64
N SER A 23 17.79 1.80 1.29
CA SER A 23 17.12 2.56 2.35
C SER A 23 15.93 3.25 1.72
N ALA A 24 14.73 3.05 2.27
CA ALA A 24 13.60 3.90 1.91
C ALA A 24 14.01 5.34 2.22
N ALA A 25 14.01 6.21 1.20
CA ALA A 25 14.26 7.62 1.42
C ALA A 25 13.18 8.15 2.37
N ALA A 26 13.57 8.93 3.37
CA ALA A 26 12.61 9.60 4.23
C ALA A 26 11.75 10.52 3.35
N VAL A 27 10.45 10.24 3.25
CA VAL A 27 9.48 11.12 2.61
C VAL A 27 9.25 12.31 3.52
N ASP A 28 9.44 13.52 3.01
CA ASP A 28 9.05 14.73 3.74
C ASP A 28 7.51 14.75 3.86
N ALA A 29 7.01 14.49 5.06
CA ALA A 29 5.57 14.47 5.33
C ALA A 29 4.91 15.82 5.00
N ALA A 30 5.63 16.94 5.17
CA ALA A 30 5.13 18.27 4.83
C ALA A 30 4.97 18.45 3.32
N ALA A 31 5.78 17.75 2.51
CA ALA A 31 5.66 17.78 1.05
C ALA A 31 4.44 16.99 0.53
N LEU A 32 3.96 15.99 1.27
CA LEU A 32 2.82 15.15 0.83
C LEU A 32 1.45 15.80 1.06
N ALA A 33 1.29 16.55 2.15
CA ALA A 33 0.03 17.19 2.54
C ALA A 33 0.24 18.59 3.14
N PRO A 34 0.67 19.59 2.33
CA PRO A 34 0.87 20.96 2.80
C PRO A 34 -0.42 21.68 3.21
N THR A 35 -1.57 21.15 2.81
CA THR A 35 -2.91 21.56 3.25
C THR A 35 -3.70 20.32 3.68
N PRO A 36 -4.77 20.47 4.49
CA PRO A 36 -5.63 19.34 4.85
C PRO A 36 -6.09 18.57 3.61
N PRO A 37 -5.96 17.23 3.59
CA PRO A 37 -6.42 16.44 2.45
C PRO A 37 -7.95 16.49 2.36
N MET A 38 -8.46 16.72 1.15
CA MET A 38 -9.89 16.80 0.87
C MET A 38 -10.32 15.63 -0.01
N GLY A 39 -11.43 14.99 0.33
CA GLY A 39 -11.92 13.82 -0.39
C GLY A 39 -13.20 13.26 0.19
N TRP A 40 -13.47 12.01 -0.16
CA TRP A 40 -14.62 11.23 0.25
C TRP A 40 -14.17 9.88 0.82
N ASN A 41 -14.91 9.37 1.80
CA ASN A 41 -14.69 8.09 2.45
C ASN A 41 -16.01 7.30 2.47
N SER A 42 -15.92 5.98 2.25
CA SER A 42 -17.09 5.12 2.10
C SER A 42 -17.91 4.87 3.36
N TRP A 43 -17.32 5.00 4.56
CA TRP A 43 -17.86 4.46 5.81
C TRP A 43 -19.24 5.01 6.18
N ASN A 44 -19.42 6.33 6.17
CA ASN A 44 -20.64 6.96 6.67
C ASN A 44 -21.90 6.61 5.87
N HIS A 45 -21.74 6.13 4.63
CA HIS A 45 -22.86 5.73 3.79
C HIS A 45 -23.00 4.21 3.68
N PHE A 46 -21.89 3.52 3.42
CA PHE A 46 -21.93 2.09 3.10
C PHE A 46 -21.52 1.18 4.26
N GLY A 47 -20.79 1.71 5.25
CA GLY A 47 -20.09 0.89 6.24
C GLY A 47 -19.29 -0.23 5.57
N ALA A 48 -19.33 -1.43 6.17
CA ALA A 48 -18.71 -2.62 5.61
C ALA A 48 -19.41 -3.16 4.34
N GLY A 49 -20.54 -2.59 3.92
CA GLY A 49 -21.28 -2.98 2.72
C GLY A 49 -20.68 -2.48 1.40
N VAL A 50 -19.67 -1.60 1.45
CA VAL A 50 -19.06 -0.98 0.26
C VAL A 50 -18.52 -2.00 -0.76
N THR A 51 -18.69 -1.70 -2.05
CA THR A 51 -18.22 -2.52 -3.19
C THR A 51 -17.32 -1.75 -4.16
N ASP A 52 -16.60 -2.45 -5.06
CA ASP A 52 -15.86 -1.84 -6.17
C ASP A 52 -16.73 -0.87 -7.00
N ALA A 53 -17.98 -1.25 -7.29
CA ALA A 53 -18.91 -0.43 -8.05
C ALA A 53 -19.25 0.89 -7.34
N ASP A 54 -19.41 0.86 -6.01
CA ASP A 54 -19.67 2.05 -5.21
C ASP A 54 -18.49 3.02 -5.25
N ILE A 55 -17.26 2.51 -5.19
CA ILE A 55 -16.04 3.32 -5.25
C ILE A 55 -15.88 3.95 -6.64
N ARG A 56 -16.13 3.20 -7.72
CA ARG A 56 -16.13 3.74 -9.09
C ARG A 56 -17.17 4.85 -9.26
N ARG A 57 -18.39 4.62 -8.77
CA ARG A 57 -19.46 5.63 -8.80
C ARG A 57 -19.07 6.87 -8.01
N ALA A 58 -18.51 6.72 -6.80
CA ALA A 58 -18.07 7.87 -6.00
C ALA A 58 -16.98 8.70 -6.73
N ALA A 59 -16.05 8.03 -7.41
CA ALA A 59 -15.04 8.69 -8.23
C ALA A 59 -15.67 9.46 -9.41
N ASP A 60 -16.63 8.88 -10.11
CA ASP A 60 -17.36 9.53 -11.19
C ASP A 60 -18.14 10.76 -10.70
N GLU A 61 -18.86 10.62 -9.59
CA GLU A 61 -19.66 11.70 -9.00
C GLU A 61 -18.80 12.85 -8.48
N LEU A 62 -17.63 12.58 -7.90
CA LEU A 62 -16.71 13.64 -7.52
C LEU A 62 -16.29 14.49 -8.73
N VAL A 63 -16.06 13.87 -9.88
CA VAL A 63 -15.69 14.58 -11.10
C VAL A 63 -16.90 15.32 -11.69
N SER A 64 -18.02 14.62 -11.92
CA SER A 64 -19.19 15.18 -12.62
C SER A 64 -19.86 16.31 -11.84
N SER A 65 -19.87 16.25 -10.51
CA SER A 65 -20.46 17.28 -9.64
C SER A 65 -19.61 18.55 -9.51
N GLY A 66 -18.35 18.54 -9.98
CA GLY A 66 -17.41 19.64 -9.78
C GLY A 66 -16.70 19.65 -8.42
N MET A 67 -16.96 18.69 -7.54
CA MET A 67 -16.23 18.55 -6.26
C MET A 67 -14.73 18.30 -6.48
N ALA A 68 -14.39 17.54 -7.52
CA ALA A 68 -13.03 17.37 -7.99
C ALA A 68 -12.47 18.62 -8.66
N ALA A 69 -13.25 19.64 -9.02
CA ALA A 69 -12.69 20.95 -9.32
C ALA A 69 -12.41 21.73 -8.01
N ALA A 70 -13.33 21.65 -7.05
CA ALA A 70 -13.30 22.40 -5.78
C ALA A 70 -12.20 21.99 -4.77
N GLY A 71 -11.55 20.84 -4.94
CA GLY A 71 -10.39 20.43 -4.12
C GLY A 71 -10.46 19.00 -3.58
N TYR A 72 -11.60 18.33 -3.70
CA TYR A 72 -11.78 16.96 -3.23
C TYR A 72 -11.10 15.99 -4.21
N ARG A 73 -9.99 15.39 -3.79
CA ARG A 73 -9.14 14.53 -4.66
C ARG A 73 -9.03 13.09 -4.17
N TYR A 74 -9.27 12.81 -2.89
CA TYR A 74 -9.13 11.47 -2.35
C TYR A 74 -10.45 10.68 -2.41
N VAL A 75 -10.37 9.42 -2.85
CA VAL A 75 -11.45 8.42 -2.75
C VAL A 75 -10.92 7.29 -1.87
N VAL A 76 -11.48 7.17 -0.66
CA VAL A 76 -10.96 6.27 0.38
C VAL A 76 -11.93 5.12 0.60
N ILE A 77 -11.44 3.89 0.43
CA ILE A 77 -12.12 2.69 0.89
C ILE A 77 -11.84 2.52 2.38
N ASP A 78 -12.90 2.58 3.18
CA ASP A 78 -12.83 2.30 4.61
C ASP A 78 -12.94 0.79 4.90
N ASP A 79 -13.29 0.40 6.12
CA ASP A 79 -13.29 -0.99 6.54
C ASP A 79 -14.27 -1.89 5.75
N GLY A 80 -13.98 -3.20 5.69
CA GLY A 80 -14.80 -4.18 5.00
C GLY A 80 -14.39 -4.52 3.56
N TRP A 81 -13.21 -4.08 3.13
CA TRP A 81 -12.58 -4.52 1.87
C TRP A 81 -11.75 -5.80 2.02
N GLN A 82 -11.29 -6.07 3.24
CA GLN A 82 -10.36 -7.13 3.55
C GLN A 82 -11.02 -8.51 3.39
N GLY A 83 -10.25 -9.45 2.86
CA GLY A 83 -10.57 -10.87 2.81
C GLY A 83 -9.81 -11.63 3.88
N ARG A 84 -8.96 -12.57 3.45
CA ARG A 84 -8.17 -13.43 4.34
C ARG A 84 -6.68 -13.20 4.10
N ARG A 85 -5.88 -13.45 5.14
CA ARG A 85 -4.44 -13.67 4.98
C ARG A 85 -4.19 -15.07 4.45
N ASP A 86 -3.31 -15.20 3.46
CA ASP A 86 -2.87 -16.51 2.96
C ASP A 86 -1.78 -17.13 3.87
N ALA A 87 -1.26 -18.30 3.47
CA ALA A 87 -0.23 -19.01 4.21
C ALA A 87 1.11 -18.23 4.32
N HIS A 88 1.32 -17.22 3.47
CA HIS A 88 2.48 -16.34 3.49
C HIS A 88 2.19 -15.02 4.25
N GLY A 89 1.01 -14.89 4.85
CA GLY A 89 0.60 -13.70 5.60
C GLY A 89 0.11 -12.55 4.72
N VAL A 90 0.04 -12.71 3.39
CA VAL A 90 -0.42 -11.66 2.48
C VAL A 90 -1.91 -11.46 2.66
N LEU A 91 -2.33 -10.21 2.90
CA LEU A 91 -3.75 -9.85 3.01
C LEU A 91 -4.36 -9.70 1.61
N HIS A 92 -5.35 -10.53 1.30
CA HIS A 92 -6.10 -10.46 0.04
C HIS A 92 -7.41 -9.70 0.23
N PRO A 93 -7.89 -8.95 -0.79
CA PRO A 93 -9.22 -8.35 -0.76
C PRO A 93 -10.32 -9.42 -0.80
N ASN A 94 -11.53 -9.07 -0.40
CA ASN A 94 -12.69 -9.94 -0.52
C ASN A 94 -13.35 -9.85 -1.91
N ALA A 95 -14.36 -10.69 -2.15
CA ALA A 95 -15.03 -10.81 -3.45
C ALA A 95 -15.72 -9.53 -3.96
N LYS A 96 -15.96 -8.53 -3.09
CA LYS A 96 -16.50 -7.22 -3.51
C LYS A 96 -15.45 -6.35 -4.23
N PHE A 97 -14.18 -6.71 -4.08
CA PHE A 97 -13.01 -6.02 -4.63
C PHE A 97 -12.09 -7.01 -5.35
N PRO A 98 -12.54 -7.59 -6.48
CA PRO A 98 -11.81 -8.66 -7.16
C PRO A 98 -10.49 -8.19 -7.80
N ASP A 99 -10.35 -6.91 -8.09
CA ASP A 99 -9.14 -6.31 -8.66
C ASP A 99 -8.89 -4.90 -8.11
N MET A 100 -8.19 -4.83 -6.97
CA MET A 100 -7.83 -3.55 -6.34
C MET A 100 -6.92 -2.69 -7.22
N LYS A 101 -6.08 -3.29 -8.05
CA LYS A 101 -5.18 -2.54 -8.94
C LYS A 101 -5.99 -1.84 -10.03
N ALA A 102 -6.89 -2.56 -10.70
CA ALA A 102 -7.76 -1.97 -11.72
C ALA A 102 -8.71 -0.91 -11.13
N LEU A 103 -9.14 -1.06 -9.87
CA LEU A 103 -9.91 -0.03 -9.18
C LEU A 103 -9.07 1.22 -8.90
N ALA A 104 -7.85 1.07 -8.38
CA ALA A 104 -6.95 2.20 -8.15
C ALA A 104 -6.57 2.90 -9.47
N ASP A 105 -6.27 2.14 -10.53
CA ASP A 105 -5.98 2.68 -11.87
C ASP A 105 -7.18 3.47 -12.43
N TYR A 106 -8.41 3.01 -12.19
CA TYR A 106 -9.62 3.74 -12.58
C TYR A 106 -9.73 5.08 -11.86
N VAL A 107 -9.54 5.09 -10.54
CA VAL A 107 -9.57 6.33 -9.73
C VAL A 107 -8.47 7.29 -10.18
N HIS A 108 -7.25 6.80 -10.42
CA HIS A 108 -6.15 7.61 -10.96
C HIS A 108 -6.45 8.16 -12.36
N GLY A 109 -7.09 7.39 -13.23
CA GLY A 109 -7.53 7.82 -14.57
C GLY A 109 -8.52 8.99 -14.55
N LYS A 110 -9.19 9.24 -13.42
CA LYS A 110 -10.08 10.39 -13.19
C LYS A 110 -9.35 11.62 -12.62
N GLY A 111 -8.03 11.54 -12.44
CA GLY A 111 -7.24 12.59 -11.78
C GLY A 111 -7.43 12.65 -10.26
N LEU A 112 -8.00 11.59 -9.67
CA LEU A 112 -8.20 11.44 -8.23
C LEU A 112 -7.09 10.58 -7.60
N LYS A 113 -7.05 10.51 -6.27
CA LYS A 113 -6.10 9.74 -5.46
C LYS A 113 -6.84 8.62 -4.74
N PHE A 114 -6.29 7.42 -4.76
CA PHE A 114 -6.86 6.25 -4.10
C PHE A 114 -6.35 6.14 -2.65
N GLY A 115 -7.23 5.81 -1.71
CA GLY A 115 -6.90 5.55 -0.31
C GLY A 115 -7.49 4.24 0.19
N ILE A 116 -6.81 3.61 1.16
CA ILE A 116 -7.19 2.32 1.74
C ILE A 116 -7.04 2.35 3.26
N TYR A 117 -7.80 1.50 3.95
CA TYR A 117 -7.86 1.44 5.41
C TYR A 117 -7.23 0.16 5.98
N SER A 118 -6.55 0.30 7.12
CA SER A 118 -6.18 -0.80 8.02
C SER A 118 -6.20 -0.32 9.48
N SER A 119 -5.90 -1.22 10.41
CA SER A 119 -5.80 -0.96 11.85
C SER A 119 -4.42 -1.39 12.37
N PRO A 120 -3.84 -0.65 13.35
CA PRO A 120 -2.58 -1.03 13.99
C PRO A 120 -2.72 -2.22 14.97
N GLY A 121 -3.93 -2.77 15.12
CA GLY A 121 -4.19 -3.98 15.89
C GLY A 121 -4.28 -5.23 15.01
N GLN A 122 -4.47 -6.40 15.66
CA GLN A 122 -4.70 -7.67 14.96
C GLN A 122 -6.01 -7.67 14.16
N ARG A 123 -6.97 -6.85 14.60
CA ARG A 123 -8.27 -6.65 13.97
C ARG A 123 -8.54 -5.18 13.72
N THR A 124 -9.30 -4.91 12.68
CA THR A 124 -9.93 -3.61 12.45
C THR A 124 -11.14 -3.40 13.36
N CYS A 125 -11.69 -2.19 13.36
CA CYS A 125 -12.90 -1.86 14.11
C CYS A 125 -14.10 -2.74 13.72
N GLY A 126 -14.23 -3.08 12.43
CA GLY A 126 -15.25 -3.99 11.90
C GLY A 126 -14.91 -5.48 12.04
N GLY A 127 -13.80 -5.83 12.70
CA GLY A 127 -13.42 -7.23 12.96
C GLY A 127 -12.66 -7.93 11.81
N TYR A 128 -12.21 -7.19 10.80
CA TYR A 128 -11.40 -7.70 9.70
C TYR A 128 -9.92 -7.83 10.09
N PRO A 129 -9.07 -8.54 9.33
CA PRO A 129 -7.63 -8.56 9.59
C PRO A 129 -7.03 -7.15 9.60
N GLY A 130 -6.37 -6.77 10.69
CA GLY A 130 -5.55 -5.56 10.79
C GLY A 130 -4.08 -5.85 10.47
N SER A 131 -3.22 -4.84 10.55
CA SER A 131 -1.82 -4.90 10.10
C SER A 131 -0.78 -5.18 11.20
N TYR A 132 -1.20 -5.39 12.45
CA TYR A 132 -0.26 -5.69 13.54
C TYR A 132 0.63 -6.90 13.22
N GLY A 133 1.96 -6.70 13.23
CA GLY A 133 2.96 -7.72 12.90
C GLY A 133 3.15 -7.99 11.40
N HIS A 134 2.40 -7.31 10.54
CA HIS A 134 2.47 -7.42 9.08
C HIS A 134 2.67 -6.04 8.41
N GLU A 135 3.05 -5.00 9.14
CA GLU A 135 3.05 -3.61 8.68
C GLU A 135 3.91 -3.41 7.43
N ALA A 136 5.13 -3.94 7.45
CA ALA A 136 6.06 -3.84 6.33
C ALA A 136 5.64 -4.67 5.10
N GLN A 137 4.89 -5.75 5.32
CA GLN A 137 4.35 -6.60 4.26
C GLN A 137 3.14 -5.92 3.62
N ASP A 138 2.19 -5.49 4.44
CA ASP A 138 0.94 -4.87 4.00
C ASP A 138 1.17 -3.55 3.26
N ALA A 139 2.19 -2.77 3.65
CA ALA A 139 2.55 -1.53 2.96
C ALA A 139 3.22 -1.73 1.58
N ARG A 140 3.57 -2.97 1.21
CA ARG A 140 4.20 -3.31 -0.08
C ARG A 140 3.26 -4.01 -1.07
N LEU A 141 2.03 -4.32 -0.64
CA LEU A 141 1.00 -4.93 -1.48
C LEU A 141 0.53 -3.95 -2.56
#